data_AF-A0A955YT23-F1
#
_entry.id   AF-A0A955YT23-F1
#
_cell.length_a   1.000
_cell.length_b   1.000
_cell.length_c   1.000
_cell.angle_alpha   90.00
_cell.angle_beta   90.00
_cell.angle_gamma   90.00
#
_symmetry.space_group_name_H-M   'P 1'
#
loop_
_entity.id
_entity.type
_entity.pdbx_description
1 polymer ?
#
loop_
_entity_poly.entity_id
_entity_poly.type
_entity_poly.pdbx_seq_one_letter_code
_entity_poly.pdbx_strand_id
1 'polypeptide(L)'
;MVQKPYWRCALVVASLAFAFPVRGQDNPDSPPADTPAGDPGAEGGAPAPGDATDATPTEPGAAKEKGKAAASEDKGASPSEAAMEEARAHMDKGQDFYVKGLFFEAAKQFELAFEKQPFGAFLYNAGVAYERHGAWERAADRFEGYLKNTKDAKDRADVKVRIESLRARIGSTEPTPPGEAVPPSGDVQMKSLLAVRTNPEKMNVTLYRDDKPVDGGEGQSPFGYTAEAGTYRIKITDPEGKYKEVNQRIVVGHGQVYVFLVEMSQGKFSGGLEIVTDVPGADVYIGDKAEGVQGKTPYRTELPVGTYRIWIVKSGYREVEKQVEVELGRHIRAYSDLTRVDFGRLRAVSNVRGAEVFVDGKKVGTTPGVFDVPDGKHIVTVAAEDMKDWEETVDIRRGRETPIRIRLRPSVDRGAGWVTGALAVGALAGGIVLGVLANSAQEEIEADQASGALASDDDRIGVGKGFFLAAGADLAFLFSAVMGGLSIYYFVRDPLPDSEGVVQDPRDWAFTPTVSPVGAGANFRWSF
;
A
#
# COMPACT_ATOMS: atom_id res chain seq x y z
N MET A 1 49.71 -77.32 60.24
CA MET A 1 50.27 -76.04 59.72
C MET A 1 49.27 -75.43 58.75
N VAL A 2 49.06 -74.11 58.82
CA VAL A 2 48.42 -73.20 57.84
C VAL A 2 47.12 -73.65 57.14
N GLN A 3 45.99 -73.05 57.55
CA GLN A 3 44.80 -72.91 56.69
C GLN A 3 45.01 -71.84 55.61
N LYS A 4 44.36 -71.98 54.44
CA LYS A 4 43.67 -70.87 53.75
C LYS A 4 42.35 -71.36 53.11
N PRO A 5 41.29 -70.53 53.08
CA PRO A 5 39.97 -70.94 52.59
C PRO A 5 39.72 -70.55 51.12
N TYR A 6 38.99 -71.39 50.38
CA TYR A 6 38.43 -71.03 49.07
C TYR A 6 37.18 -70.17 49.26
N TRP A 7 37.18 -68.96 48.70
CA TRP A 7 36.01 -68.09 48.64
C TRP A 7 35.06 -68.56 47.52
N ARG A 8 33.84 -68.97 47.89
CA ARG A 8 32.74 -69.11 46.93
C ARG A 8 32.10 -67.73 46.71
N CYS A 9 32.38 -67.09 45.58
CA CYS A 9 31.59 -65.94 45.13
C CYS A 9 30.22 -66.41 44.63
N ALA A 10 29.16 -66.08 45.35
CA ALA A 10 27.79 -66.33 44.91
C ALA A 10 27.38 -65.30 43.83
N LEU A 11 26.87 -65.79 42.72
CA LEU A 11 26.39 -64.96 41.60
C LEU A 11 24.94 -64.53 41.89
N VAL A 12 24.75 -63.27 42.30
CA VAL A 12 23.41 -62.69 42.50
C VAL A 12 22.95 -62.06 41.19
N VAL A 13 22.02 -62.73 40.50
CA VAL A 13 21.32 -62.18 39.34
C VAL A 13 20.11 -61.38 39.84
N ALA A 14 20.15 -60.06 39.67
CA ALA A 14 19.03 -59.18 39.96
C ALA A 14 18.17 -58.96 38.71
N SER A 15 17.01 -59.61 38.62
CA SER A 15 16.01 -59.33 37.59
C SER A 15 15.14 -58.14 38.01
N LEU A 16 15.21 -57.04 37.27
CA LEU A 16 14.31 -55.89 37.38
C LEU A 16 13.30 -55.91 36.25
N ALA A 17 12.06 -56.32 36.55
CA ALA A 17 10.92 -56.18 35.65
C ALA A 17 10.19 -54.85 35.95
N PHE A 18 10.19 -53.92 34.99
CA PHE A 18 9.37 -52.72 35.07
C PHE A 18 7.97 -53.00 34.53
N ALA A 19 6.96 -52.84 35.38
CA ALA A 19 5.56 -52.82 34.99
C ALA A 19 5.03 -51.38 34.98
N PHE A 20 4.45 -50.94 33.87
CA PHE A 20 3.68 -49.69 33.78
C PHE A 20 2.17 -50.01 33.80
N PRO A 21 1.35 -49.30 34.60
CA PRO A 21 -0.08 -49.56 34.69
C PRO A 21 -0.86 -48.92 33.54
N VAL A 22 -1.79 -49.68 32.98
CA VAL A 22 -2.83 -49.18 32.06
C VAL A 22 -3.88 -48.41 32.86
N ARG A 23 -4.26 -47.22 32.38
CA ARG A 23 -5.35 -46.42 32.97
C ARG A 23 -6.63 -46.60 32.16
N GLY A 24 -7.68 -47.12 32.80
CA GLY A 24 -8.95 -47.44 32.15
C GLY A 24 -9.80 -46.23 31.75
N GLN A 25 -10.66 -46.44 30.75
CA GLN A 25 -11.84 -45.61 30.51
C GLN A 25 -12.92 -45.95 31.55
N ASP A 26 -13.66 -44.95 32.01
CA ASP A 26 -15.01 -45.11 32.57
C ASP A 26 -15.84 -43.86 32.25
N ASN A 27 -17.06 -44.08 31.75
CA ASN A 27 -18.17 -43.15 31.53
C ASN A 27 -19.42 -44.05 31.39
N PRO A 28 -20.54 -43.82 32.11
CA PRO A 28 -21.58 -42.92 31.55
C PRO A 28 -22.57 -42.25 32.55
N ASP A 29 -23.39 -41.35 31.99
CA ASP A 29 -24.80 -40.97 32.31
C ASP A 29 -25.29 -40.58 33.72
N SER A 30 -25.85 -39.36 33.85
CA SER A 30 -27.33 -39.12 33.99
C SER A 30 -27.74 -37.65 34.27
N PRO A 31 -28.90 -37.14 33.76
CA PRO A 31 -29.49 -35.81 34.04
C PRO A 31 -30.60 -35.82 35.12
N PRO A 32 -31.09 -34.67 35.66
CA PRO A 32 -32.31 -33.94 35.19
C PRO A 32 -32.29 -32.39 35.43
N ALA A 33 -33.31 -31.53 35.19
CA ALA A 33 -34.38 -31.40 34.17
C ALA A 33 -35.09 -30.00 34.25
N ASP A 34 -35.92 -29.66 33.25
CA ASP A 34 -37.10 -28.75 33.15
C ASP A 34 -37.16 -27.26 33.63
N THR A 35 -37.22 -26.34 32.64
CA THR A 35 -38.30 -25.36 32.24
C THR A 35 -39.39 -24.84 33.23
N PRO A 36 -40.27 -23.83 32.89
CA PRO A 36 -40.48 -23.04 31.64
C PRO A 36 -40.76 -21.49 31.78
N ALA A 37 -41.14 -20.88 30.64
CA ALA A 37 -41.93 -19.64 30.42
C ALA A 37 -41.18 -18.29 30.28
N GLY A 38 -41.52 -17.40 29.32
CA GLY A 38 -42.50 -17.53 28.23
C GLY A 38 -42.49 -16.33 27.25
N ASP A 39 -42.89 -16.60 26.01
CA ASP A 39 -43.25 -15.65 24.93
C ASP A 39 -44.67 -15.06 25.17
N PRO A 40 -45.27 -14.15 24.34
CA PRO A 40 -44.82 -13.59 23.06
C PRO A 40 -44.95 -12.05 22.90
N GLY A 41 -44.54 -11.51 21.76
CA GLY A 41 -44.80 -10.11 21.38
C GLY A 41 -44.47 -9.76 19.93
N ALA A 42 -45.28 -10.23 18.98
CA ALA A 42 -45.19 -9.83 17.57
C ALA A 42 -46.30 -8.81 17.23
N GLU A 43 -45.98 -7.72 16.51
CA GLU A 43 -46.89 -7.08 15.54
C GLU A 43 -46.22 -5.94 14.75
N GLY A 44 -46.63 -5.77 13.48
CA GLY A 44 -46.35 -4.61 12.63
C GLY A 44 -44.92 -4.49 12.05
N GLY A 45 -44.68 -4.32 10.75
CA GLY A 45 -45.61 -4.10 9.64
C GLY A 45 -44.98 -3.17 8.62
N ALA A 46 -44.51 -3.69 7.48
CA ALA A 46 -44.08 -2.86 6.36
C ALA A 46 -45.29 -2.18 5.70
N PRO A 47 -45.10 -1.00 5.10
CA PRO A 47 -45.56 -0.89 3.73
C PRO A 47 -44.62 -0.10 2.79
N ALA A 48 -44.54 -0.62 1.57
CA ALA A 48 -44.32 0.14 0.34
C ALA A 48 -45.10 -0.59 -0.78
N PRO A 49 -45.40 0.04 -1.94
CA PRO A 49 -45.31 1.45 -2.29
C PRO A 49 -46.70 2.06 -2.55
N GLY A 50 -46.76 3.36 -2.89
CA GLY A 50 -47.98 4.02 -3.35
C GLY A 50 -47.74 4.77 -4.66
N ASP A 51 -48.36 4.31 -5.74
CA ASP A 51 -48.43 5.04 -7.02
C ASP A 51 -49.40 6.22 -6.92
N ALA A 52 -48.99 7.35 -7.51
CA ALA A 52 -49.90 8.43 -7.90
C ALA A 52 -49.31 9.20 -9.09
N THR A 53 -49.73 8.81 -10.29
CA THR A 53 -49.62 9.61 -11.52
C THR A 53 -50.44 10.90 -11.40
N ASP A 54 -49.94 12.04 -11.87
CA ASP A 54 -50.45 12.70 -13.11
C ASP A 54 -49.65 13.96 -13.51
N ALA A 55 -49.91 14.46 -14.72
CA ALA A 55 -49.77 15.84 -15.21
C ALA A 55 -48.39 16.42 -15.62
N THR A 56 -48.04 16.14 -16.88
CA THR A 56 -47.72 17.12 -17.95
C THR A 56 -46.41 17.96 -17.87
N PRO A 57 -45.59 18.01 -18.95
CA PRO A 57 -44.31 18.70 -18.97
C PRO A 57 -44.43 20.23 -19.08
N THR A 58 -43.61 20.95 -18.30
CA THR A 58 -43.44 22.41 -18.44
C THR A 58 -42.23 22.73 -19.33
N GLU A 59 -42.33 23.78 -20.14
CA GLU A 59 -41.30 24.24 -21.09
C GLU A 59 -39.97 24.61 -20.41
N PRO A 60 -38.83 24.51 -21.12
CA PRO A 60 -37.52 24.88 -20.59
C PRO A 60 -37.38 26.41 -20.43
N GLY A 61 -37.67 26.90 -19.24
CA GLY A 61 -37.41 28.29 -18.86
C GLY A 61 -35.93 28.64 -18.96
N ALA A 62 -35.60 29.67 -19.73
CA ALA A 62 -34.24 30.18 -19.87
C ALA A 62 -33.74 30.80 -18.55
N ALA A 63 -33.01 30.01 -17.77
CA ALA A 63 -32.39 30.47 -16.53
C ALA A 63 -31.30 31.51 -16.83
N LYS A 64 -31.53 32.76 -16.40
CA LYS A 64 -30.46 33.76 -16.23
C LYS A 64 -29.60 33.35 -15.05
N GLU A 65 -28.68 32.43 -15.27
CA GLU A 65 -27.75 31.98 -14.24
C GLU A 65 -26.67 33.06 -14.00
N LYS A 66 -26.89 33.89 -12.97
CA LYS A 66 -25.81 34.69 -12.39
C LYS A 66 -24.85 33.73 -11.68
N GLY A 67 -23.79 33.33 -12.37
CA GLY A 67 -22.69 32.56 -11.80
C GLY A 67 -22.21 33.20 -10.50
N LYS A 68 -22.37 32.48 -9.39
CA LYS A 68 -21.98 32.92 -8.05
C LYS A 68 -20.48 32.79 -7.93
N ALA A 69 -19.76 33.92 -7.99
CA ALA A 69 -18.30 33.93 -7.88
C ALA A 69 -17.87 33.25 -6.56
N ALA A 70 -16.97 32.27 -6.68
CA ALA A 70 -16.11 31.89 -5.57
C ALA A 70 -15.20 33.08 -5.24
N ALA A 71 -14.83 33.24 -3.97
CA ALA A 71 -13.98 34.33 -3.54
C ALA A 71 -12.54 34.13 -4.05
N SER A 72 -12.22 34.71 -5.20
CA SER A 72 -10.86 34.93 -5.66
C SER A 72 -10.30 36.21 -5.04
N GLU A 73 -8.99 36.24 -4.80
CA GLU A 73 -8.28 37.41 -4.30
C GLU A 73 -8.40 38.60 -5.26
N ASP A 74 -8.51 39.81 -4.72
CA ASP A 74 -8.66 41.07 -5.45
C ASP A 74 -7.38 41.42 -6.25
N LYS A 75 -7.24 40.78 -7.41
CA LYS A 75 -6.32 41.19 -8.47
C LYS A 75 -7.11 42.07 -9.42
N GLY A 76 -6.92 43.38 -9.29
CA GLY A 76 -7.56 44.38 -10.14
C GLY A 76 -7.44 44.04 -11.62
N ALA A 77 -8.53 44.23 -12.36
CA ALA A 77 -8.67 43.84 -13.76
C ALA A 77 -7.49 44.32 -14.62
N SER A 78 -6.96 43.44 -15.46
CA SER A 78 -5.87 43.76 -16.37
C SER A 78 -6.28 44.89 -17.33
N PRO A 79 -5.32 45.68 -17.87
CA PRO A 79 -5.64 46.76 -18.82
C PRO A 79 -6.46 46.31 -20.03
N SER A 80 -6.29 45.05 -20.45
CA SER A 80 -7.05 44.44 -21.55
C SER A 80 -8.48 44.04 -21.15
N GLU A 81 -8.76 43.76 -19.88
CA GLU A 81 -10.11 43.53 -19.36
C GLU A 81 -10.87 44.85 -19.19
N ALA A 82 -10.22 45.86 -18.61
CA ALA A 82 -10.81 47.21 -18.47
C ALA A 82 -11.21 47.79 -19.83
N ALA A 83 -10.33 47.71 -20.84
CA ALA A 83 -10.63 48.14 -22.21
C ALA A 83 -11.79 47.36 -22.86
N MET A 84 -11.94 46.06 -22.53
CA MET A 84 -13.03 45.24 -23.06
C MET A 84 -14.38 45.61 -22.44
N GLU A 85 -14.41 45.90 -21.14
CA GLU A 85 -15.63 46.31 -20.44
C GLU A 85 -16.04 47.75 -20.83
N GLU A 86 -15.08 48.66 -21.06
CA GLU A 86 -15.38 49.98 -21.63
C GLU A 86 -15.97 49.88 -23.04
N ALA A 87 -15.40 49.03 -23.91
CA ALA A 87 -15.94 48.79 -25.25
C ALA A 87 -17.36 48.20 -25.20
N ARG A 88 -17.64 47.29 -24.26
CA ARG A 88 -18.98 46.76 -24.00
C ARG A 88 -19.94 47.87 -23.55
N ALA A 89 -19.55 48.70 -22.59
CA ALA A 89 -20.39 49.80 -22.11
C ALA A 89 -20.72 50.82 -23.22
N HIS A 90 -19.81 51.02 -24.17
CA HIS A 90 -20.08 51.81 -25.37
C HIS A 90 -21.01 51.08 -26.36
N MET A 91 -20.84 49.77 -26.57
CA MET A 91 -21.76 48.97 -27.39
C MET A 91 -23.20 49.03 -26.86
N ASP A 92 -23.40 48.81 -25.56
CA ASP A 92 -24.73 48.79 -24.94
C ASP A 92 -25.42 50.17 -25.04
N LYS A 93 -24.67 51.27 -24.89
CA LYS A 93 -25.15 52.63 -25.15
C LYS A 93 -25.49 52.87 -26.63
N GLY A 94 -24.67 52.37 -27.55
CA GLY A 94 -24.94 52.45 -28.99
C GLY A 94 -26.22 51.73 -29.37
N GLN A 95 -26.45 50.54 -28.81
CA GLN A 95 -27.67 49.76 -29.01
C GLN A 95 -28.90 50.50 -28.46
N ASP A 96 -28.82 51.08 -27.25
CA ASP A 96 -29.90 51.90 -26.67
C ASP A 96 -30.26 53.12 -27.55
N PHE A 97 -29.26 53.86 -28.03
CA PHE A 97 -29.50 54.96 -28.98
C PHE A 97 -30.12 54.47 -30.30
N TYR A 98 -29.67 53.32 -30.83
CA TYR A 98 -30.19 52.78 -32.09
C TYR A 98 -31.66 52.35 -31.98
N VAL A 99 -32.03 51.69 -30.87
CA VAL A 99 -33.43 51.33 -30.57
C VAL A 99 -34.31 52.56 -30.42
N LYS A 100 -33.76 53.66 -29.88
CA LYS A 100 -34.43 54.98 -29.78
C LYS A 100 -34.47 55.76 -31.10
N GLY A 101 -33.95 55.23 -32.20
CA GLY A 101 -33.87 55.91 -33.51
C GLY A 101 -32.80 57.02 -33.58
N LEU A 102 -31.98 57.18 -32.55
CA LEU A 102 -30.90 58.18 -32.47
C LEU A 102 -29.64 57.66 -33.18
N PHE A 103 -29.79 57.31 -34.45
CA PHE A 103 -28.82 56.54 -35.24
C PHE A 103 -27.42 57.19 -35.33
N PHE A 104 -27.33 58.52 -35.40
CA PHE A 104 -26.04 59.23 -35.44
C PHE A 104 -25.27 59.12 -34.11
N GLU A 105 -25.96 59.19 -32.98
CA GLU A 105 -25.33 59.03 -31.65
C GLU A 105 -25.01 57.55 -31.37
N ALA A 106 -25.84 56.63 -31.87
CA ALA A 106 -25.53 55.20 -31.86
C ALA A 106 -24.21 54.90 -32.60
N ALA A 107 -24.05 55.46 -33.80
CA ALA A 107 -22.85 55.28 -34.60
C ALA A 107 -21.58 55.75 -33.86
N LYS A 108 -21.61 56.93 -33.23
CA LYS A 108 -20.49 57.43 -32.39
C LYS A 108 -20.16 56.49 -31.24
N GLN A 109 -21.15 55.93 -30.55
CA GLN A 109 -20.89 54.99 -29.46
C GLN A 109 -20.22 53.70 -29.98
N PHE A 110 -20.60 53.21 -31.16
CA PHE A 110 -19.89 52.09 -31.77
C PHE A 110 -18.46 52.46 -32.23
N GLU A 111 -18.22 53.68 -32.71
CA GLU A 111 -16.86 54.18 -32.98
C GLU A 111 -16.01 54.25 -31.70
N LEU A 112 -16.56 54.76 -30.59
CA LEU A 112 -15.89 54.76 -29.28
C LEU A 112 -15.61 53.33 -28.79
N ALA A 113 -16.52 52.38 -29.00
CA ALA A 113 -16.26 50.96 -28.69
C ALA A 113 -15.07 50.40 -29.48
N PHE A 114 -14.93 50.79 -30.75
CA PHE A 114 -13.77 50.43 -31.58
C PHE A 114 -12.46 51.09 -31.10
N GLU A 115 -12.49 52.34 -30.64
CA GLU A 115 -11.33 53.01 -30.06
C GLU A 115 -10.82 52.32 -28.78
N LYS A 116 -11.73 51.75 -27.98
CA LYS A 116 -11.39 50.96 -26.79
C LYS A 116 -10.87 49.56 -27.14
N GLN A 117 -11.47 48.92 -28.15
CA GLN A 117 -11.08 47.58 -28.58
C GLN A 117 -11.36 47.43 -30.09
N PRO A 118 -10.33 47.37 -30.97
CA PRO A 118 -10.51 47.51 -32.41
C PRO A 118 -11.02 46.24 -33.12
N PHE A 119 -12.25 45.81 -32.80
CA PHE A 119 -12.96 44.71 -33.47
C PHE A 119 -13.93 45.21 -34.55
N GLY A 120 -13.91 44.56 -35.71
CA GLY A 120 -14.69 44.97 -36.88
C GLY A 120 -16.20 45.03 -36.69
N ALA A 121 -16.78 44.23 -35.78
CA ALA A 121 -18.20 44.30 -35.40
C ALA A 121 -18.65 45.74 -35.09
N PHE A 122 -17.83 46.49 -34.36
CA PHE A 122 -18.12 47.87 -33.99
C PHE A 122 -18.18 48.81 -35.20
N LEU A 123 -17.22 48.68 -36.14
CA LEU A 123 -17.22 49.46 -37.38
C LEU A 123 -18.40 49.09 -38.29
N TYR A 124 -18.75 47.80 -38.38
CA TYR A 124 -19.94 47.39 -39.13
C TYR A 124 -21.20 48.04 -38.56
N ASN A 125 -21.41 47.98 -37.24
CA ASN A 125 -22.58 48.54 -36.59
C ASN A 125 -22.63 50.08 -36.68
N ALA A 126 -21.47 50.75 -36.60
CA ALA A 126 -21.36 52.18 -36.89
C ALA A 126 -21.78 52.49 -38.34
N GLY A 127 -21.39 51.67 -39.32
CA GLY A 127 -21.82 51.77 -40.71
C GLY A 127 -23.34 51.62 -40.87
N VAL A 128 -23.94 50.59 -40.25
CA VAL A 128 -25.39 50.36 -40.27
C VAL A 128 -26.16 51.54 -39.65
N ALA A 129 -25.66 52.09 -38.54
CA ALA A 129 -26.26 53.23 -37.87
C ALA A 129 -26.13 54.53 -38.71
N TYR A 130 -24.95 54.83 -39.26
CA TYR A 130 -24.79 55.98 -40.16
C TYR A 130 -25.65 55.86 -41.42
N GLU A 131 -25.83 54.66 -41.97
CA GLU A 131 -26.72 54.43 -43.11
C GLU A 131 -28.18 54.69 -42.77
N ARG A 132 -28.68 54.19 -41.63
CA ARG A 132 -30.07 54.49 -41.18
C ARG A 132 -30.30 55.97 -40.88
N HIS A 133 -29.23 56.73 -40.57
CA HIS A 133 -29.31 58.18 -40.44
C HIS A 133 -29.28 58.94 -41.78
N GLY A 134 -28.80 58.32 -42.87
CA GLY A 134 -28.56 58.98 -44.15
C GLY A 134 -27.17 59.61 -44.30
N ALA A 135 -26.22 59.32 -43.39
CA ALA A 135 -24.84 59.78 -43.49
C ALA A 135 -24.00 58.86 -44.40
N TRP A 136 -24.34 58.84 -45.71
CA TRP A 136 -23.86 57.85 -46.68
C TRP A 136 -22.33 57.74 -46.77
N GLU A 137 -21.61 58.86 -46.75
CA GLU A 137 -20.14 58.91 -46.77
C GLU A 137 -19.54 58.22 -45.54
N ARG A 138 -19.97 58.59 -44.34
CA ARG A 138 -19.52 57.96 -43.09
C ARG A 138 -19.87 56.49 -43.03
N ALA A 139 -21.05 56.11 -43.51
CA ALA A 139 -21.46 54.70 -43.59
C ALA A 139 -20.51 53.89 -44.47
N ALA A 140 -20.21 54.38 -45.69
CA ALA A 140 -19.25 53.75 -46.60
C ALA A 140 -17.85 53.61 -45.98
N ASP A 141 -17.35 54.66 -45.33
CA ASP A 141 -16.05 54.64 -44.65
C ASP A 141 -15.98 53.64 -43.50
N ARG A 142 -17.05 53.53 -42.70
CA ARG A 142 -17.13 52.55 -41.61
C ARG A 142 -17.19 51.12 -42.13
N PHE A 143 -17.94 50.86 -43.20
CA PHE A 143 -17.94 49.55 -43.87
C PHE A 143 -16.58 49.22 -44.51
N GLU A 144 -15.87 50.17 -45.09
CA GLU A 144 -14.48 49.96 -45.51
C GLU A 144 -13.55 49.63 -44.32
N GLY A 145 -13.71 50.34 -43.20
CA GLY A 145 -12.98 50.07 -41.97
C GLY A 145 -13.21 48.64 -41.48
N TYR A 146 -14.47 48.17 -41.48
CA TYR A 146 -14.82 46.77 -41.21
C TYR A 146 -14.07 45.81 -42.14
N LEU A 147 -14.11 46.05 -43.46
CA LEU A 147 -13.42 45.21 -44.45
C LEU A 147 -11.89 45.24 -44.36
N LYS A 148 -11.29 46.28 -43.78
CA LYS A 148 -9.84 46.38 -43.50
C LYS A 148 -9.46 45.64 -42.22
N ASN A 149 -10.30 45.72 -41.18
CA ASN A 149 -10.05 45.09 -39.87
C ASN A 149 -10.43 43.59 -39.84
N THR A 150 -11.48 43.18 -40.54
CA THR A 150 -11.95 41.78 -40.61
C THR A 150 -11.59 41.17 -41.97
N LYS A 151 -10.38 40.61 -42.10
CA LYS A 151 -9.86 40.07 -43.37
C LYS A 151 -10.76 38.97 -43.94
N ASP A 152 -11.18 38.04 -43.10
CA ASP A 152 -11.93 36.84 -43.53
C ASP A 152 -13.46 37.02 -43.34
N ALA A 153 -13.95 38.26 -43.49
CA ALA A 153 -15.38 38.56 -43.43
C ALA A 153 -16.16 37.81 -44.53
N LYS A 154 -17.05 36.90 -44.12
CA LYS A 154 -17.91 36.11 -45.03
C LYS A 154 -18.77 36.98 -45.95
N ASP A 155 -19.30 38.09 -45.43
CA ASP A 155 -20.12 39.07 -46.15
C ASP A 155 -19.29 40.12 -46.92
N ARG A 156 -18.00 39.88 -47.14
CA ARG A 156 -17.10 40.83 -47.84
C ARG A 156 -17.59 41.24 -49.21
N ALA A 157 -18.25 40.36 -49.96
CA ALA A 157 -18.82 40.68 -51.27
C ALA A 157 -20.00 41.65 -51.12
N ASP A 158 -20.97 41.31 -50.28
CA ASP A 158 -22.19 42.09 -50.04
C ASP A 158 -21.86 43.48 -49.48
N VAL A 159 -20.90 43.56 -48.56
CA VAL A 159 -20.43 44.84 -47.99
C VAL A 159 -19.71 45.70 -49.03
N LYS A 160 -18.97 45.12 -50.00
CA LYS A 160 -18.41 45.91 -51.12
C LYS A 160 -19.51 46.50 -52.00
N VAL A 161 -20.48 45.68 -52.42
CA VAL A 161 -21.65 46.14 -53.20
C VAL A 161 -22.40 47.25 -52.43
N ARG A 162 -22.53 47.10 -51.11
CA ARG A 162 -23.12 48.11 -50.24
C ARG A 162 -22.33 49.42 -50.24
N ILE A 163 -21.01 49.38 -50.07
CA ILE A 163 -20.12 50.56 -50.14
C ILE A 163 -20.28 51.29 -51.49
N GLU A 164 -20.31 50.56 -52.60
CA GLU A 164 -20.54 51.12 -53.94
C GLU A 164 -21.92 51.81 -54.04
N SER A 165 -22.98 51.15 -53.54
CA SER A 165 -24.33 51.71 -53.52
C SER A 165 -24.47 52.96 -52.66
N LEU A 166 -23.74 53.04 -51.53
CA LEU A 166 -23.70 54.21 -50.66
C LEU A 166 -22.96 55.37 -51.32
N ARG A 167 -21.83 55.09 -51.99
CA ARG A 167 -21.05 56.11 -52.70
C ARG A 167 -21.79 56.69 -53.90
N ALA A 168 -22.56 55.88 -54.62
CA ALA A 168 -23.40 56.37 -55.72
C ALA A 168 -24.41 57.44 -55.26
N ARG A 169 -24.95 57.33 -54.03
CA ARG A 169 -25.89 58.30 -53.44
C ARG A 169 -25.26 59.63 -53.03
N ILE A 170 -23.93 59.69 -52.87
CA ILE A 170 -23.22 60.94 -52.55
C ILE A 170 -23.22 61.89 -53.76
N GLY A 171 -23.30 61.35 -54.99
CA GLY A 171 -23.29 62.11 -56.25
C GLY A 171 -24.68 62.41 -56.85
N SER A 172 -25.77 61.86 -56.31
CA SER A 172 -27.12 62.07 -56.85
C SER A 172 -27.78 63.33 -56.30
N THR A 173 -28.14 64.27 -57.17
CA THR A 173 -28.86 65.51 -56.82
C THR A 173 -30.38 65.37 -56.77
N GLU A 174 -30.92 64.19 -57.05
CA GLU A 174 -32.34 63.90 -56.88
C GLU A 174 -32.69 63.79 -55.38
N PRO A 175 -33.66 64.57 -54.87
CA PRO A 175 -34.13 64.41 -53.50
C PRO A 175 -34.82 63.04 -53.36
N THR A 176 -34.44 62.28 -52.35
CA THR A 176 -35.11 61.01 -52.02
C THR A 176 -36.62 61.27 -51.84
N PRO A 177 -37.51 60.60 -52.59
CA PRO A 177 -38.94 60.90 -52.53
C PRO A 177 -39.47 60.68 -51.10
N PRO A 178 -40.26 61.61 -50.53
CA PRO A 178 -40.82 61.45 -49.19
C PRO A 178 -41.87 60.34 -49.17
N GLY A 179 -41.42 59.11 -48.95
CA GLY A 179 -42.22 57.89 -48.98
C GLY A 179 -41.46 56.69 -49.55
N GLU A 180 -40.55 56.90 -50.51
CA GLU A 180 -39.63 55.86 -50.98
C GLU A 180 -38.36 55.83 -50.13
N ALA A 181 -38.54 55.45 -48.86
CA ALA A 181 -37.52 54.65 -48.22
C ALA A 181 -37.38 53.37 -49.07
N VAL A 182 -36.28 53.25 -49.81
CA VAL A 182 -35.87 52.00 -50.48
C VAL A 182 -36.12 50.86 -49.49
N PRO A 183 -36.87 49.80 -49.86
CA PRO A 183 -37.21 48.74 -48.93
C PRO A 183 -35.92 48.27 -48.24
N PRO A 184 -35.92 48.10 -46.90
CA PRO A 184 -34.70 47.80 -46.18
C PRO A 184 -34.05 46.60 -46.86
N SER A 185 -32.80 46.76 -47.30
CA SER A 185 -31.94 45.63 -47.64
C SER A 185 -32.04 44.66 -46.46
N GLY A 186 -32.58 43.46 -46.72
CA GLY A 186 -33.42 42.75 -45.76
C GLY A 186 -32.86 42.74 -44.33
N ASP A 187 -33.66 43.24 -43.37
CA ASP A 187 -33.32 43.44 -41.95
C ASP A 187 -31.83 43.45 -41.65
N VAL A 188 -31.18 44.58 -41.93
CA VAL A 188 -29.76 44.76 -41.58
C VAL A 188 -29.57 44.67 -40.07
N GLN A 189 -29.15 43.48 -39.65
CA GLN A 189 -28.87 43.13 -38.27
C GLN A 189 -27.49 43.62 -37.85
N MET A 190 -27.39 44.07 -36.60
CA MET A 190 -26.09 44.35 -36.01
C MET A 190 -25.32 43.06 -35.76
N LYS A 191 -24.02 43.11 -36.05
CA LYS A 191 -23.08 42.07 -35.67
C LYS A 191 -22.75 42.16 -34.18
N SER A 192 -22.43 41.02 -33.61
CA SER A 192 -22.05 40.86 -32.22
C SER A 192 -20.57 40.55 -32.11
N LEU A 193 -20.01 40.73 -30.91
CA LEU A 193 -18.64 40.36 -30.60
C LEU A 193 -18.66 39.14 -29.68
N LEU A 194 -17.88 38.12 -30.04
CA LEU A 194 -17.60 36.97 -29.20
C LEU A 194 -16.11 36.98 -28.83
N ALA A 195 -15.81 37.29 -27.56
CA ALA A 195 -14.46 37.27 -27.00
C ALA A 195 -14.29 36.03 -26.12
N VAL A 196 -13.18 35.31 -26.28
CA VAL A 196 -12.85 34.10 -25.50
C VAL A 196 -11.47 34.27 -24.86
N ARG A 197 -11.42 34.14 -23.54
CA ARG A 197 -10.22 34.22 -22.71
C ARG A 197 -10.12 32.99 -21.84
N THR A 198 -8.91 32.51 -21.62
CA THR A 198 -8.66 31.31 -20.79
C THR A 198 -7.59 31.57 -19.76
N ASN A 199 -7.62 30.81 -18.68
CA ASN A 199 -6.52 30.70 -17.73
C ASN A 199 -6.04 29.23 -17.68
N PRO A 200 -4.80 28.90 -18.09
CA PRO A 200 -3.81 29.81 -18.70
C PRO A 200 -4.23 30.29 -20.09
N GLU A 201 -3.59 31.37 -20.56
CA GLU A 201 -3.77 31.88 -21.93
C GLU A 201 -3.16 30.96 -23.00
N LYS A 202 -3.32 31.32 -24.28
CA LYS A 202 -2.82 30.62 -25.48
C LYS A 202 -3.39 29.21 -25.72
N MET A 203 -4.56 28.90 -25.15
CA MET A 203 -5.35 27.75 -25.57
C MET A 203 -5.88 27.96 -26.99
N ASN A 204 -5.99 26.89 -27.76
CA ASN A 204 -6.57 26.92 -29.10
C ASN A 204 -8.09 27.05 -28.98
N VAL A 205 -8.69 27.95 -29.76
CA VAL A 205 -10.13 28.23 -29.80
C VAL A 205 -10.64 27.95 -31.21
N THR A 206 -11.71 27.17 -31.32
CA THR A 206 -12.41 26.86 -32.58
C THR A 206 -13.91 27.09 -32.40
N LEU A 207 -14.48 27.97 -33.22
CA LEU A 207 -15.91 28.24 -33.27
C LEU A 207 -16.60 27.39 -34.34
N TYR A 208 -17.67 26.72 -33.95
CA TYR A 208 -18.52 25.92 -34.84
C TYR A 208 -19.93 26.51 -34.93
N ARG A 209 -20.54 26.42 -36.11
CA ARG A 209 -21.98 26.66 -36.37
C ARG A 209 -22.47 25.50 -37.24
N ASP A 210 -23.62 24.92 -36.88
CA ASP A 210 -24.18 23.73 -37.55
C ASP A 210 -23.14 22.59 -37.70
N ASP A 211 -22.37 22.39 -36.63
CA ASP A 211 -21.23 21.47 -36.46
C ASP A 211 -20.07 21.58 -37.47
N LYS A 212 -20.05 22.64 -38.29
CA LYS A 212 -18.91 23.00 -39.13
C LYS A 212 -18.11 24.15 -38.50
N PRO A 213 -16.77 24.18 -38.60
CA PRO A 213 -15.99 25.34 -38.20
C PRO A 213 -16.41 26.55 -39.04
N VAL A 214 -16.41 27.73 -38.45
CA VAL A 214 -16.77 28.98 -39.16
C VAL A 214 -15.52 29.68 -39.68
N ASP A 215 -15.62 30.30 -40.86
CA ASP A 215 -14.52 31.07 -41.44
C ASP A 215 -14.06 32.18 -40.49
N GLY A 216 -12.74 32.29 -40.27
CA GLY A 216 -12.13 33.19 -39.28
C GLY A 216 -12.42 32.83 -37.81
N GLY A 217 -13.06 31.69 -37.54
CA GLY A 217 -13.45 31.23 -36.20
C GLY A 217 -12.39 30.44 -35.45
N GLU A 218 -11.13 30.44 -35.91
CA GLU A 218 -10.03 29.68 -35.32
C GLU A 218 -8.89 30.62 -34.89
N GLY A 219 -8.30 30.33 -33.73
CA GLY A 219 -7.17 31.11 -33.20
C GLY A 219 -6.73 30.65 -31.81
N GLN A 220 -6.01 31.52 -31.10
CA GLN A 220 -5.63 31.28 -29.70
C GLN A 220 -6.22 32.35 -28.78
N SER A 221 -6.56 31.96 -27.56
CA SER A 221 -6.98 32.86 -26.49
C SER A 221 -5.83 33.80 -26.05
N PRO A 222 -6.06 35.11 -25.77
CA PRO A 222 -7.30 35.85 -25.96
C PRO A 222 -7.74 35.95 -27.44
N PHE A 223 -8.94 35.45 -27.73
CA PHE A 223 -9.50 35.34 -29.07
C PHE A 223 -10.73 36.24 -29.20
N GLY A 224 -10.97 36.80 -30.37
CA GLY A 224 -12.10 37.68 -30.63
C GLY A 224 -12.67 37.50 -32.03
N TYR A 225 -13.98 37.32 -32.13
CA TYR A 225 -14.68 37.00 -33.38
C TYR A 225 -15.90 37.90 -33.57
N THR A 226 -16.07 38.39 -34.80
CA THR A 226 -17.27 39.15 -35.20
C THR A 226 -18.37 38.17 -35.60
N ALA A 227 -19.32 37.96 -34.70
CA ALA A 227 -20.39 36.98 -34.85
C ALA A 227 -21.67 37.57 -35.45
N GLU A 228 -22.36 36.78 -36.25
CA GLU A 228 -23.77 37.01 -36.59
C GLU A 228 -24.65 36.42 -35.48
N ALA A 229 -25.93 36.79 -35.41
CA ALA A 229 -26.84 36.08 -34.52
C ALA A 229 -27.01 34.61 -34.93
N GLY A 230 -27.28 33.75 -33.94
CA GLY A 230 -27.42 32.30 -34.14
C GLY A 230 -26.74 31.49 -33.04
N THR A 231 -26.79 30.16 -33.17
CA THR A 231 -26.17 29.25 -32.20
C THR A 231 -24.73 28.93 -32.63
N TYR A 232 -23.79 28.99 -31.69
CA TYR A 232 -22.40 28.56 -31.87
C TYR A 232 -22.02 27.52 -30.83
N ARG A 233 -21.07 26.64 -31.16
CA ARG A 233 -20.32 25.80 -30.22
C ARG A 233 -18.87 26.27 -30.20
N ILE A 234 -18.41 26.74 -29.04
CA ILE A 234 -17.02 27.08 -28.76
C ILE A 234 -16.32 25.80 -28.32
N LYS A 235 -15.27 25.39 -29.02
CA LYS A 235 -14.33 24.35 -28.56
C LYS A 235 -13.03 25.03 -28.16
N ILE A 236 -12.50 24.66 -27.00
CA ILE A 236 -11.22 25.12 -26.48
C ILE A 236 -10.36 23.90 -26.18
N THR A 237 -9.14 23.85 -26.72
CA THR A 237 -8.17 22.77 -26.48
C THR A 237 -6.82 23.32 -26.08
N ASP A 238 -6.10 22.58 -25.23
CA ASP A 238 -4.71 22.90 -24.92
C ASP A 238 -3.78 22.40 -26.04
N PRO A 239 -2.94 23.25 -26.66
CA PRO A 239 -1.92 22.81 -27.61
C PRO A 239 -0.92 21.79 -27.02
N GLU A 240 -0.74 21.74 -25.70
CA GLU A 240 0.17 20.80 -25.02
C GLU A 240 -0.52 19.58 -24.39
N GLY A 241 -1.87 19.50 -24.43
CA GLY A 241 -2.63 18.35 -23.91
C GLY A 241 -2.65 18.16 -22.38
N LYS A 242 -2.25 19.16 -21.59
CA LYS A 242 -2.25 19.18 -20.11
C LYS A 242 -3.61 19.51 -19.50
N TYR A 243 -4.48 20.21 -20.23
CA TYR A 243 -5.82 20.58 -19.76
C TYR A 243 -6.93 19.88 -20.55
N LYS A 244 -8.09 19.63 -19.91
CA LYS A 244 -9.26 19.05 -20.57
C LYS A 244 -9.83 20.02 -21.61
N GLU A 245 -10.31 19.47 -22.73
CA GLU A 245 -11.05 20.27 -23.71
C GLU A 245 -12.40 20.76 -23.16
N VAL A 246 -12.74 22.01 -23.49
CA VAL A 246 -14.02 22.63 -23.12
C VAL A 246 -14.86 22.78 -24.38
N ASN A 247 -16.10 22.28 -24.34
CA ASN A 247 -17.08 22.46 -25.41
C ASN A 247 -18.32 23.15 -24.84
N GLN A 248 -18.58 24.40 -25.24
CA GLN A 248 -19.70 25.19 -24.73
C GLN A 248 -20.58 25.69 -25.88
N ARG A 249 -21.90 25.53 -25.75
CA ARG A 249 -22.88 26.07 -26.69
C ARG A 249 -23.36 27.45 -26.21
N ILE A 250 -23.45 28.41 -27.12
CA ILE A 250 -23.99 29.76 -26.90
C ILE A 250 -25.03 30.10 -27.97
N VAL A 251 -26.09 30.81 -27.58
CA VAL A 251 -26.95 31.56 -28.49
C VAL A 251 -26.50 33.03 -28.50
N VAL A 252 -26.05 33.49 -29.66
CA VAL A 252 -25.61 34.87 -29.91
C VAL A 252 -26.81 35.66 -30.46
N GLY A 253 -27.20 36.75 -29.78
CA GLY A 253 -28.16 37.74 -30.27
C GLY A 253 -27.50 38.81 -31.14
N HIS A 254 -28.27 39.77 -31.66
CA HIS A 254 -27.75 40.89 -32.46
C HIS A 254 -27.19 42.02 -31.59
N GLY A 255 -26.09 42.63 -32.02
CA GLY A 255 -25.57 43.85 -31.40
C GLY A 255 -25.14 43.71 -29.92
N GLN A 256 -24.56 42.57 -29.55
CA GLN A 256 -24.14 42.28 -28.17
C GLN A 256 -22.65 41.94 -28.07
N VAL A 257 -22.04 42.19 -26.90
CA VAL A 257 -20.69 41.71 -26.56
C VAL A 257 -20.79 40.55 -25.58
N TYR A 258 -20.32 39.37 -26.02
CA TYR A 258 -20.19 38.18 -25.20
C TYR A 258 -18.73 37.97 -24.83
N VAL A 259 -18.41 37.90 -23.54
CA VAL A 259 -17.06 37.63 -23.05
C VAL A 259 -17.09 36.30 -22.28
N PHE A 260 -16.35 35.32 -22.77
CA PHE A 260 -16.15 34.02 -22.15
C PHE A 260 -14.82 34.03 -21.40
N LEU A 261 -14.87 33.84 -20.09
CA LEU A 261 -13.71 33.59 -19.24
C LEU A 261 -13.76 32.11 -18.85
N VAL A 262 -12.76 31.35 -19.26
CA VAL A 262 -12.71 29.89 -19.06
C VAL A 262 -11.46 29.51 -18.29
N GLU A 263 -11.62 29.09 -17.04
CA GLU A 263 -10.54 28.45 -16.30
C GLU A 263 -10.36 27.01 -16.78
N MET A 264 -9.18 26.69 -17.29
CA MET A 264 -8.90 25.38 -17.84
C MET A 264 -8.65 24.39 -16.71
N SER A 265 -9.42 23.31 -16.66
CA SER A 265 -9.20 22.24 -15.67
C SER A 265 -8.11 21.27 -16.12
N GLN A 266 -7.10 21.04 -15.28
CA GLN A 266 -6.02 20.06 -15.54
C GLN A 266 -6.48 18.59 -15.41
N GLY A 267 -7.75 18.32 -15.07
CA GLY A 267 -8.29 16.97 -14.99
C GLY A 267 -7.73 16.05 -13.88
N LYS A 268 -6.68 16.46 -13.16
CA LYS A 268 -6.24 15.85 -11.90
C LYS A 268 -7.19 16.24 -10.77
N PHE A 269 -8.34 15.59 -10.75
CA PHE A 269 -9.22 15.57 -9.60
C PHE A 269 -8.53 14.85 -8.43
N SER A 270 -8.30 15.55 -7.32
CA SER A 270 -7.88 14.94 -6.06
C SER A 270 -9.05 14.74 -5.09
N GLY A 271 -8.91 13.73 -4.23
CA GLY A 271 -9.68 13.58 -3.01
C GLY A 271 -8.72 13.52 -1.83
N GLY A 272 -9.18 13.96 -0.65
CA GLY A 272 -8.37 13.89 0.55
C GLY A 272 -8.53 12.54 1.24
N LEU A 273 -7.41 11.90 1.58
CA LEU A 273 -7.38 10.65 2.34
C LEU A 273 -6.76 10.90 3.72
N GLU A 274 -7.48 10.56 4.78
CA GLU A 274 -6.98 10.50 6.15
C GLU A 274 -6.97 9.03 6.61
N ILE A 275 -5.81 8.50 6.98
CA ILE A 275 -5.63 7.14 7.49
C ILE A 275 -5.38 7.21 8.99
N VAL A 276 -6.26 6.56 9.75
CA VAL A 276 -6.30 6.62 11.22
C VAL A 276 -6.35 5.22 11.80
N THR A 277 -5.67 5.03 12.93
CA THR A 277 -5.63 3.77 13.68
C THR A 277 -5.95 4.03 15.15
N ASP A 278 -6.39 2.99 15.84
CA ASP A 278 -6.50 2.93 17.31
C ASP A 278 -5.16 3.22 18.00
N VAL A 279 -4.06 2.73 17.42
CA VAL A 279 -2.68 2.93 17.91
C VAL A 279 -1.94 3.92 17.00
N PRO A 280 -1.53 5.11 17.47
CA PRO A 280 -0.88 6.11 16.65
C PRO A 280 0.57 5.75 16.27
N GLY A 281 1.06 6.40 15.22
CA GLY A 281 2.42 6.29 14.71
C GLY A 281 2.71 4.97 13.99
N ALA A 282 1.72 4.36 13.35
CA ALA A 282 1.90 3.21 12.45
C ALA A 282 2.38 3.69 11.08
N ASP A 283 3.31 2.97 10.46
CA ASP A 283 3.83 3.27 9.13
C ASP A 283 2.79 3.00 8.06
N VAL A 284 2.60 3.96 7.16
CA VAL A 284 1.60 3.95 6.09
C VAL A 284 2.28 3.82 4.74
N TYR A 285 1.80 2.87 3.94
CA TYR A 285 2.18 2.66 2.55
C TYR A 285 0.92 2.77 1.69
N ILE A 286 1.04 3.32 0.47
CA ILE A 286 -0.07 3.56 -0.45
C ILE A 286 0.41 3.18 -1.86
N GLY A 287 -0.40 2.48 -2.64
CA GLY A 287 -0.05 2.09 -4.01
C GLY A 287 0.75 0.78 -4.03
N ASP A 288 2.08 0.89 -3.93
CA ASP A 288 2.99 -0.25 -3.79
C ASP A 288 3.82 -0.11 -2.49
N LYS A 289 3.90 -1.20 -1.72
CA LYS A 289 4.68 -1.28 -0.48
C LYS A 289 6.19 -1.11 -0.74
N ALA A 290 6.66 -1.38 -1.96
CA ALA A 290 8.05 -1.19 -2.39
C ALA A 290 8.47 0.29 -2.53
N GLU A 291 7.52 1.23 -2.72
CA GLU A 291 7.81 2.67 -2.80
C GLU A 291 8.23 3.29 -1.45
N GLY A 292 8.09 2.53 -0.35
CA GLY A 292 8.50 2.94 0.98
C GLY A 292 7.38 3.64 1.78
N VAL A 293 7.76 4.09 2.97
CA VAL A 293 6.83 4.70 3.94
C VAL A 293 6.44 6.10 3.48
N GLN A 294 5.14 6.31 3.26
CA GLN A 294 4.56 7.60 2.87
C GLN A 294 4.35 8.51 4.09
N GLY A 295 4.09 7.93 5.26
CA GLY A 295 3.96 8.67 6.51
C GLY A 295 3.61 7.80 7.71
N LYS A 296 3.18 8.41 8.81
CA LYS A 296 2.78 7.72 10.04
C LYS A 296 1.39 8.13 10.50
N THR A 297 0.60 7.20 11.04
CA THR A 297 -0.78 7.49 11.49
C THR A 297 -0.84 8.45 12.70
N PRO A 298 -1.85 9.33 12.80
CA PRO A 298 -2.82 9.67 11.75
C PRO A 298 -2.12 10.39 10.59
N TYR A 299 -2.32 9.89 9.37
CA TYR A 299 -1.66 10.39 8.16
C TYR A 299 -2.71 11.00 7.23
N ARG A 300 -2.46 12.20 6.71
CA ARG A 300 -3.35 12.89 5.77
C ARG A 300 -2.61 13.24 4.50
N THR A 301 -3.21 12.94 3.35
CA THR A 301 -2.66 13.21 2.03
C THR A 301 -3.77 13.54 1.03
N GLU A 302 -3.41 14.12 -0.11
CA GLU A 302 -4.31 14.26 -1.26
C GLU A 302 -3.82 13.35 -2.38
N LEU A 303 -4.73 12.54 -2.92
CA LEU A 303 -4.45 11.59 -3.99
C LEU A 303 -5.41 11.88 -5.16
N PRO A 304 -5.00 11.61 -6.41
CA PRO A 304 -5.93 11.56 -7.53
C PRO A 304 -7.13 10.66 -7.24
N VAL A 305 -8.25 10.89 -7.91
CA VAL A 305 -9.42 10.00 -7.80
C VAL A 305 -9.11 8.60 -8.34
N GLY A 306 -9.57 7.56 -7.64
CA GLY A 306 -9.35 6.17 -7.98
C GLY A 306 -9.19 5.25 -6.77
N THR A 307 -9.07 3.94 -7.00
CA THR A 307 -8.91 2.94 -5.94
C THR A 307 -7.44 2.73 -5.60
N TYR A 308 -7.10 2.92 -4.32
CA TYR A 308 -5.77 2.69 -3.77
C TYR A 308 -5.77 1.48 -2.84
N ARG A 309 -4.68 0.72 -2.87
CA ARG A 309 -4.35 -0.24 -1.81
C ARG A 309 -3.46 0.45 -0.79
N ILE A 310 -3.78 0.30 0.48
CA ILE A 310 -3.00 0.84 1.59
C ILE A 310 -2.55 -0.29 2.50
N TRP A 311 -1.33 -0.19 3.02
CA TRP A 311 -0.83 -1.07 4.09
C TRP A 311 -0.50 -0.22 5.30
N ILE A 312 -0.88 -0.73 6.47
CA ILE A 312 -0.61 -0.11 7.76
C ILE A 312 0.20 -1.09 8.58
N VAL A 313 1.41 -0.69 8.96
CA VAL A 313 2.41 -1.53 9.63
C VAL A 313 2.83 -0.88 10.94
N LYS A 314 2.73 -1.61 12.05
CA LYS A 314 3.24 -1.16 13.35
C LYS A 314 4.01 -2.29 14.00
N SER A 315 5.19 -1.98 14.55
CA SER A 315 5.99 -2.95 15.32
C SER A 315 5.14 -3.56 16.45
N GLY A 316 4.99 -4.89 16.43
CA GLY A 316 4.19 -5.66 17.37
C GLY A 316 2.69 -5.76 17.08
N TYR A 317 2.28 -5.42 15.85
CA TYR A 317 0.91 -5.59 15.37
C TYR A 317 0.90 -6.34 14.03
N ARG A 318 -0.19 -7.04 13.76
CA ARG A 318 -0.45 -7.66 12.46
C ARG A 318 -0.61 -6.56 11.42
N GLU A 319 -0.02 -6.73 10.25
CA GLU A 319 -0.20 -5.77 9.16
C GLU A 319 -1.64 -5.76 8.66
N VAL A 320 -2.14 -4.57 8.34
CA VAL A 320 -3.49 -4.39 7.78
C VAL A 320 -3.35 -3.93 6.34
N GLU A 321 -3.86 -4.73 5.40
CA GLU A 321 -4.08 -4.34 4.01
C GLU A 321 -5.54 -3.92 3.83
N LYS A 322 -5.78 -2.79 3.16
CA LYS A 322 -7.12 -2.26 2.91
C LYS A 322 -7.18 -1.60 1.53
N GLN A 323 -8.28 -1.78 0.81
CA GLN A 323 -8.57 -0.97 -0.37
C GLN A 323 -9.42 0.24 0.03
N VAL A 324 -9.10 1.39 -0.53
CA VAL A 324 -9.81 2.66 -0.31
C VAL A 324 -10.01 3.33 -1.66
N GLU A 325 -11.25 3.64 -1.99
CA GLU A 325 -11.59 4.46 -3.15
C GLU A 325 -11.51 5.93 -2.76
N VAL A 326 -10.81 6.74 -3.56
CA VAL A 326 -10.65 8.18 -3.38
C VAL A 326 -11.60 8.89 -4.35
N GLU A 327 -12.60 9.58 -3.80
CA GLU A 327 -13.62 10.30 -4.57
C GLU A 327 -13.31 11.81 -4.68
N LEU A 328 -13.78 12.43 -5.77
CA LEU A 328 -13.59 13.86 -6.06
C LEU A 328 -14.13 14.75 -4.93
N GLY A 329 -13.26 15.58 -4.35
CA GLY A 329 -13.65 16.63 -3.40
C GLY A 329 -14.18 16.12 -2.06
N ARG A 330 -14.13 14.80 -1.81
CA ARG A 330 -14.45 14.20 -0.52
C ARG A 330 -13.17 14.04 0.32
N HIS A 331 -13.33 14.18 1.64
CA HIS A 331 -12.32 13.77 2.61
C HIS A 331 -12.72 12.41 3.20
N ILE A 332 -12.04 11.36 2.76
CA ILE A 332 -12.33 9.98 3.14
C ILE A 332 -11.42 9.60 4.31
N ARG A 333 -12.03 9.08 5.37
CA ARG A 333 -11.34 8.70 6.61
C ARG A 333 -11.28 7.19 6.72
N ALA A 334 -10.15 6.61 6.31
CA ALA A 334 -9.87 5.19 6.41
C ALA A 334 -9.41 4.85 7.83
N TYR A 335 -10.36 4.44 8.68
CA TYR A 335 -10.07 3.92 10.01
C TYR A 335 -9.78 2.41 9.97
N SER A 336 -8.81 1.94 10.77
CA SER A 336 -8.44 0.52 10.92
C SER A 336 -7.94 0.22 12.33
N ASP A 337 -8.46 -0.82 12.97
CA ASP A 337 -7.96 -1.30 14.28
C ASP A 337 -6.76 -2.24 14.11
N LEU A 338 -5.67 -2.00 14.84
CA LEU A 338 -4.46 -2.81 14.79
C LEU A 338 -4.50 -3.93 15.83
N THR A 339 -4.66 -5.16 15.37
CA THR A 339 -4.57 -6.34 16.24
C THR A 339 -3.10 -6.61 16.59
N ARG A 340 -2.77 -6.70 17.87
CA ARG A 340 -1.42 -7.11 18.32
C ARG A 340 -1.10 -8.52 17.83
N VAL A 341 0.15 -8.79 17.49
CA VAL A 341 0.59 -10.17 17.30
C VAL A 341 0.62 -10.91 18.64
N ASP A 342 0.30 -12.20 18.57
CA ASP A 342 0.33 -13.24 19.59
C ASP A 342 1.65 -14.05 19.54
N PHE A 343 2.65 -13.55 18.79
CA PHE A 343 3.95 -14.16 18.62
C PHE A 343 5.08 -13.13 18.73
N GLY A 344 6.25 -13.56 19.19
CA GLY A 344 7.52 -12.86 19.06
C GLY A 344 8.38 -13.48 17.96
N ARG A 345 9.50 -12.84 17.63
CA ARG A 345 10.47 -13.36 16.65
C ARG A 345 11.72 -13.87 17.33
N LEU A 346 12.02 -15.15 17.21
CA LEU A 346 13.27 -15.75 17.66
C LEU A 346 14.33 -15.64 16.56
N ARG A 347 15.42 -14.89 16.79
CA ARG A 347 16.53 -14.77 15.84
C ARG A 347 17.71 -15.61 16.31
N ALA A 348 17.85 -16.82 15.76
CA ALA A 348 18.88 -17.78 16.16
C ALA A 348 20.12 -17.71 15.24
N VAL A 349 21.30 -17.60 15.86
CA VAL A 349 22.60 -17.60 15.16
C VAL A 349 23.56 -18.54 15.89
N SER A 350 24.14 -19.51 15.17
CA SER A 350 25.13 -20.46 15.70
C SER A 350 26.50 -20.27 15.03
N ASN A 351 27.58 -20.75 15.66
CA ASN A 351 28.88 -20.96 15.03
C ASN A 351 28.85 -22.06 13.94
N VAL A 352 27.88 -22.99 14.01
CA VAL A 352 27.65 -24.02 12.99
C VAL A 352 26.48 -23.59 12.11
N ARG A 353 26.78 -23.26 10.84
CA ARG A 353 25.73 -22.95 9.86
C ARG A 353 24.93 -24.20 9.52
N GLY A 354 23.61 -24.08 9.44
CA GLY A 354 22.72 -25.20 9.18
C GLY A 354 22.30 -25.98 10.43
N ALA A 355 22.83 -25.64 11.62
CA ALA A 355 22.39 -26.23 12.88
C ALA A 355 20.87 -26.08 13.04
N GLU A 356 20.21 -27.16 13.43
CA GLU A 356 18.76 -27.28 13.52
C GLU A 356 18.24 -26.54 14.75
N VAL A 357 17.10 -25.87 14.60
CA VAL A 357 16.46 -25.11 15.68
C VAL A 357 15.10 -25.72 15.97
N PHE A 358 14.89 -26.08 17.23
CA PHE A 358 13.66 -26.61 17.78
C PHE A 358 13.10 -25.65 18.83
N VAL A 359 11.77 -25.56 18.89
CA VAL A 359 11.03 -24.82 19.91
C VAL A 359 10.00 -25.78 20.48
N ASP A 360 10.06 -26.03 21.80
CA ASP A 360 9.27 -27.04 22.51
C ASP A 360 9.30 -28.41 21.82
N GLY A 361 10.49 -28.82 21.37
CA GLY A 361 10.73 -30.07 20.63
C GLY A 361 10.27 -30.08 19.16
N LYS A 362 9.59 -29.03 18.67
CA LYS A 362 9.19 -28.92 17.26
C LYS A 362 10.24 -28.16 16.45
N LYS A 363 10.73 -28.76 15.36
CA LYS A 363 11.67 -28.12 14.43
C LYS A 363 11.03 -26.90 13.76
N VAL A 364 11.64 -25.72 13.94
CA VAL A 364 11.19 -24.45 13.32
C VAL A 364 12.06 -24.03 12.13
N GLY A 365 13.31 -24.52 12.04
CA GLY A 365 14.20 -24.26 10.92
C GLY A 365 15.66 -24.54 11.23
N THR A 366 16.57 -23.77 10.63
CA THR A 366 18.02 -23.89 10.81
C THR A 366 18.70 -22.53 10.95
N THR A 367 19.89 -22.49 11.55
CA THR A 367 20.65 -21.25 11.77
C THR A 367 21.53 -20.86 10.57
N PRO A 368 21.76 -19.56 10.32
CA PRO A 368 21.09 -18.42 10.93
C PRO A 368 19.66 -18.25 10.40
N GLY A 369 18.70 -17.97 11.29
CA GLY A 369 17.28 -17.85 10.93
C GLY A 369 16.49 -16.93 11.86
N VAL A 370 15.29 -16.54 11.42
CA VAL A 370 14.30 -15.79 12.21
C VAL A 370 12.99 -16.54 12.13
N PHE A 371 12.38 -16.83 13.28
CA PHE A 371 11.19 -17.67 13.40
C PHE A 371 10.12 -16.97 14.22
N ASP A 372 8.88 -17.00 13.75
CA ASP A 372 7.72 -16.54 14.52
C ASP A 372 7.33 -17.64 15.52
N VAL A 373 7.31 -17.29 16.81
CA VAL A 373 7.06 -18.21 17.94
C VAL A 373 6.02 -17.55 18.86
N PRO A 374 5.01 -18.27 19.37
CA PRO A 374 4.01 -17.72 20.30
C PRO A 374 4.62 -16.93 21.47
N ASP A 375 3.84 -16.05 22.08
CA ASP A 375 4.33 -15.29 23.23
C ASP A 375 4.30 -16.10 24.53
N GLY A 376 5.44 -16.16 25.21
CA GLY A 376 5.62 -16.99 26.39
C GLY A 376 7.05 -17.47 26.59
N LYS A 377 7.21 -18.37 27.55
CA LYS A 377 8.48 -19.08 27.79
C LYS A 377 8.49 -20.36 26.98
N HIS A 378 9.49 -20.51 26.13
CA HIS A 378 9.66 -21.68 25.26
C HIS A 378 11.02 -22.32 25.49
N ILE A 379 11.08 -23.65 25.41
CA ILE A 379 12.35 -24.37 25.42
C ILE A 379 12.92 -24.31 24.02
N VAL A 380 14.07 -23.66 23.85
CA VAL A 380 14.75 -23.55 22.55
C VAL A 380 15.95 -24.48 22.56
N THR A 381 15.92 -25.49 21.69
CA THR A 381 17.02 -26.44 21.51
C THR A 381 17.70 -26.16 20.16
N VAL A 382 19.02 -26.07 20.15
CA VAL A 382 19.83 -25.90 18.92
C VAL A 382 20.82 -27.04 18.83
N ALA A 383 20.71 -27.83 17.75
CA ALA A 383 21.39 -29.10 17.56
C ALA A 383 22.20 -29.14 16.25
N ALA A 384 23.29 -29.90 16.22
CA ALA A 384 24.04 -30.17 14.99
C ALA A 384 24.77 -31.52 15.09
N GLU A 385 25.00 -32.15 13.93
CA GLU A 385 25.77 -33.40 13.84
C GLU A 385 27.15 -33.27 14.49
N ASP A 386 27.56 -34.30 15.24
CA ASP A 386 28.77 -34.37 16.09
C ASP A 386 28.94 -33.25 17.14
N MET A 387 27.94 -32.41 17.40
CA MET A 387 27.98 -31.34 18.40
C MET A 387 27.14 -31.69 19.64
N LYS A 388 27.47 -31.08 20.79
CA LYS A 388 26.59 -31.04 21.95
C LYS A 388 25.44 -30.08 21.67
N ASP A 389 24.22 -30.52 21.92
CA ASP A 389 23.05 -29.64 21.83
C ASP A 389 23.13 -28.52 22.89
N TRP A 390 22.57 -27.36 22.55
CA TRP A 390 22.32 -26.29 23.52
C TRP A 390 20.82 -26.17 23.74
N GLU A 391 20.38 -26.11 25.00
CA GLU A 391 18.98 -25.96 25.37
C GLU A 391 18.82 -24.91 26.48
N GLU A 392 17.95 -23.93 26.26
CA GLU A 392 17.61 -22.92 27.27
C GLU A 392 16.13 -22.51 27.18
N THR A 393 15.55 -22.10 28.32
CA THR A 393 14.19 -21.53 28.35
C THR A 393 14.23 -20.03 28.03
N VAL A 394 13.67 -19.65 26.87
CA VAL A 394 13.70 -18.27 26.36
C VAL A 394 12.33 -17.60 26.56
N ASP A 395 12.31 -16.40 27.15
CA ASP A 395 11.11 -15.53 27.28
C ASP A 395 10.86 -14.74 25.99
N ILE A 396 10.09 -15.32 25.07
CA ILE A 396 9.76 -14.75 23.77
C ILE A 396 8.56 -13.82 23.93
N ARG A 397 8.81 -12.51 23.84
CA ARG A 397 7.78 -11.48 24.05
C ARG A 397 7.11 -11.10 22.73
N ARG A 398 5.77 -11.09 22.72
CA ARG A 398 4.95 -10.65 21.58
C ARG A 398 5.46 -9.38 20.91
N GLY A 399 5.58 -9.42 19.60
CA GLY A 399 5.95 -8.28 18.78
C GLY A 399 7.39 -7.78 18.94
N ARG A 400 8.23 -8.48 19.72
CA ARG A 400 9.66 -8.20 19.84
C ARG A 400 10.49 -9.28 19.15
N GLU A 401 11.68 -8.88 18.74
CA GLU A 401 12.72 -9.82 18.30
C GLU A 401 13.61 -10.16 19.50
N THR A 402 13.88 -11.46 19.67
CA THR A 402 14.73 -12.02 20.72
C THR A 402 15.94 -12.68 20.04
N PRO A 403 17.07 -11.98 19.95
CA PRO A 403 18.30 -12.55 19.39
C PRO A 403 18.93 -13.54 20.37
N ILE A 404 19.23 -14.75 19.89
CA ILE A 404 20.05 -15.73 20.61
C ILE A 404 21.32 -16.02 19.81
N ARG A 405 22.46 -16.06 20.50
CA ARG A 405 23.75 -16.44 19.92
C ARG A 405 24.26 -17.69 20.61
N ILE A 406 24.44 -18.77 19.84
CA ILE A 406 24.86 -20.08 20.32
C ILE A 406 26.29 -20.36 19.84
N ARG A 407 27.09 -20.95 20.74
CA ARG A 407 28.38 -21.54 20.44
C ARG A 407 28.34 -23.01 20.81
N LEU A 408 27.94 -23.82 19.84
CA LEU A 408 27.97 -25.27 19.96
C LEU A 408 29.42 -25.76 20.15
N ARG A 409 29.60 -26.73 21.04
CA ARG A 409 30.86 -27.45 21.29
C ARG A 409 30.78 -28.86 20.68
N PRO A 410 31.90 -29.49 20.27
CA PRO A 410 31.89 -30.87 19.82
C PRO A 410 31.38 -31.83 20.91
N SER A 411 30.65 -32.85 20.50
CA SER A 411 30.29 -34.00 21.33
C SER A 411 31.49 -34.96 21.49
N VAL A 412 31.40 -35.87 22.46
CA VAL A 412 32.45 -36.85 22.73
C VAL A 412 32.20 -38.11 21.92
N ASP A 413 33.14 -38.47 21.04
CA ASP A 413 33.12 -39.78 20.38
C ASP A 413 33.11 -40.91 21.44
N ARG A 414 32.11 -41.79 21.33
CA ARG A 414 31.93 -42.94 22.22
C ARG A 414 32.52 -44.23 21.64
N GLY A 415 33.18 -44.18 20.49
CA GLY A 415 33.79 -45.33 19.81
C GLY A 415 34.73 -46.15 20.72
N ALA A 416 35.56 -45.50 21.53
CA ALA A 416 36.44 -46.19 22.49
C ALA A 416 35.65 -46.99 23.55
N GLY A 417 34.47 -46.51 23.97
CA GLY A 417 33.58 -47.20 24.89
C GLY A 417 32.97 -48.46 24.27
N TRP A 418 32.55 -48.39 23.01
CA TRP A 418 32.05 -49.56 22.27
C TRP A 418 33.13 -50.62 22.02
N VAL A 419 34.33 -50.22 21.60
CA VAL A 419 35.46 -51.14 21.35
C VAL A 419 35.86 -51.88 22.63
N THR A 420 36.01 -51.16 23.75
CA THR A 420 36.36 -51.77 25.04
C THR A 420 35.22 -52.63 25.60
N GLY A 421 33.95 -52.23 25.39
CA GLY A 421 32.78 -53.04 25.76
C GLY A 421 32.72 -54.37 24.99
N ALA A 422 32.99 -54.34 23.67
CA ALA A 422 33.05 -55.55 22.85
C ALA A 422 34.18 -56.50 23.29
N LEU A 423 35.37 -55.96 23.61
CA LEU A 423 36.48 -56.74 24.17
C LEU A 423 36.12 -57.35 25.53
N ALA A 424 35.41 -56.61 26.39
CA ALA A 424 34.95 -57.11 27.68
C ALA A 424 34.00 -58.30 27.55
N VAL A 425 33.01 -58.20 26.65
CA VAL A 425 32.02 -59.25 26.38
C VAL A 425 32.68 -60.48 25.74
N GLY A 426 33.58 -60.28 24.76
CA GLY A 426 34.31 -61.38 24.13
C GLY A 426 35.19 -62.14 25.11
N ALA A 427 35.91 -61.44 25.99
CA ALA A 427 36.71 -62.06 27.04
C ALA A 427 35.85 -62.75 28.12
N LEU A 428 34.68 -62.21 28.46
CA LEU A 428 33.74 -62.85 29.37
C LEU A 428 33.26 -64.20 28.82
N ALA A 429 32.84 -64.22 27.55
CA ALA A 429 32.41 -65.44 26.87
C ALA A 429 33.56 -66.47 26.76
N GLY A 430 34.77 -66.02 26.40
CA GLY A 430 35.97 -66.87 26.38
C GLY A 430 36.29 -67.45 27.75
N GLY A 431 36.23 -66.65 28.82
CA GLY A 431 36.43 -67.10 30.20
C GLY A 431 35.41 -68.12 30.66
N ILE A 432 34.13 -67.96 30.30
CA ILE A 432 33.07 -68.95 30.58
C ILE A 432 33.37 -70.27 29.87
N VAL A 433 33.71 -70.24 28.57
CA VAL A 433 34.02 -71.46 27.80
C VAL A 433 35.27 -72.17 28.36
N LEU A 434 36.34 -71.42 28.65
CA LEU A 434 37.56 -71.98 29.25
C LEU A 434 37.29 -72.54 30.65
N GLY A 435 36.44 -71.90 31.46
CA GLY A 435 36.03 -72.38 32.78
C GLY A 435 35.24 -73.67 32.73
N VAL A 436 34.31 -73.82 31.78
CA VAL A 436 33.57 -75.08 31.56
C VAL A 436 34.52 -76.20 31.12
N LEU A 437 35.44 -75.91 30.19
CA LEU A 437 36.46 -76.87 29.74
C LEU A 437 37.48 -77.24 30.83
N ALA A 438 37.81 -76.30 31.73
CA ALA A 438 38.65 -76.55 32.89
C ALA A 438 37.95 -77.48 33.88
N ASN A 439 36.66 -77.23 34.15
CA ASN A 439 35.86 -78.07 35.03
C ASN A 439 35.73 -79.50 34.49
N SER A 440 35.42 -79.68 33.20
CA SER A 440 35.34 -81.03 32.61
C SER A 440 36.70 -81.75 32.63
N ALA A 441 37.80 -81.04 32.35
CA ALA A 441 39.15 -81.63 32.43
C ALA A 441 39.57 -82.00 33.87
N GLN A 442 39.03 -81.30 34.87
CA GLN A 442 39.25 -81.61 36.28
C GLN A 442 38.42 -82.84 36.71
N GLU A 443 37.15 -82.92 36.28
CA GLU A 443 36.28 -84.09 36.50
C GLU A 443 36.87 -85.38 35.89
N GLU A 444 37.47 -85.31 34.69
CA GLU A 444 38.22 -86.42 34.08
C GLU A 444 39.37 -86.91 34.98
N ILE A 445 40.20 -85.99 35.51
CA ILE A 445 41.34 -86.33 36.38
C ILE A 445 40.86 -86.94 37.71
N GLU A 446 39.79 -86.40 38.31
CA GLU A 446 39.22 -86.91 39.55
C GLU A 446 38.61 -88.31 39.37
N ALA A 447 37.97 -88.59 38.23
CA ALA A 447 37.46 -89.92 37.89
C ALA A 447 38.59 -90.95 37.66
N ASP A 448 39.65 -90.57 36.95
CA ASP A 448 40.81 -91.45 36.71
C ASP A 448 41.58 -91.74 38.03
N GLN A 449 41.67 -90.75 38.93
CA GLN A 449 42.22 -90.97 40.29
C GLN A 449 41.34 -91.92 41.11
N ALA A 450 40.02 -91.74 41.09
CA ALA A 450 39.08 -92.57 41.84
C ALA A 450 39.03 -94.03 41.34
N SER A 451 39.31 -94.26 40.06
CA SER A 451 39.42 -95.62 39.48
C SER A 451 40.78 -96.29 39.69
N GLY A 452 41.78 -95.57 40.21
CA GLY A 452 43.15 -96.06 40.39
C GLY A 452 43.93 -96.18 39.07
N ALA A 453 43.47 -95.54 38.00
CA ALA A 453 44.10 -95.57 36.67
C ALA A 453 45.28 -94.59 36.54
N LEU A 454 45.36 -93.58 37.43
CA LEU A 454 46.42 -92.57 37.41
C LEU A 454 47.57 -92.90 38.37
N ALA A 455 48.81 -92.75 37.90
CA ALA A 455 50.00 -92.80 38.76
C ALA A 455 50.08 -91.52 39.61
N SER A 456 50.67 -91.61 40.80
CA SER A 456 50.80 -90.48 41.75
C SER A 456 51.72 -89.35 41.27
N ASP A 457 52.44 -89.56 40.18
CA ASP A 457 53.43 -88.69 39.56
C ASP A 457 53.11 -88.33 38.10
N ASP A 458 51.87 -88.58 37.63
CA ASP A 458 51.43 -88.21 36.27
C ASP A 458 51.46 -86.68 36.07
N ASP A 459 52.09 -86.21 34.98
CA ASP A 459 52.25 -84.78 34.63
C ASP A 459 50.93 -83.98 34.57
N ARG A 460 49.78 -84.66 34.46
CA ARG A 460 48.45 -84.02 34.54
C ARG A 460 48.09 -83.57 35.96
N ILE A 461 48.64 -84.20 37.00
CA ILE A 461 48.43 -83.85 38.41
C ILE A 461 49.32 -82.65 38.78
N GLY A 462 48.79 -81.44 38.59
CA GLY A 462 49.49 -80.20 38.93
C GLY A 462 49.40 -79.18 37.81
N VAL A 463 50.46 -79.05 37.02
CA VAL A 463 50.53 -78.08 35.90
C VAL A 463 50.02 -78.70 34.58
N GLY A 464 48.91 -79.43 34.67
CA GLY A 464 48.28 -80.12 33.55
C GLY A 464 47.40 -79.21 32.69
N LYS A 465 46.76 -79.81 31.66
CA LYS A 465 45.84 -79.11 30.74
C LYS A 465 44.71 -78.36 31.48
N GLY A 466 44.13 -78.96 32.52
CA GLY A 466 43.09 -78.35 33.35
C GLY A 466 43.56 -77.07 34.06
N PHE A 467 44.79 -77.07 34.59
CA PHE A 467 45.40 -75.89 35.22
C PHE A 467 45.57 -74.73 34.24
N PHE A 468 46.06 -74.98 33.03
CA PHE A 468 46.19 -73.93 32.01
C PHE A 468 44.83 -73.40 31.53
N LEU A 469 43.80 -74.25 31.44
CA LEU A 469 42.44 -73.81 31.11
C LEU A 469 41.83 -72.95 32.22
N ALA A 470 42.00 -73.33 33.49
CA ALA A 470 41.53 -72.55 34.64
C ALA A 470 42.24 -71.19 34.75
N ALA A 471 43.58 -71.18 34.65
CA ALA A 471 44.37 -69.94 34.65
C ALA A 471 44.01 -69.04 33.45
N GLY A 472 43.72 -69.62 32.28
CA GLY A 472 43.22 -68.90 31.11
C GLY A 472 41.84 -68.28 31.34
N ALA A 473 40.93 -68.99 32.03
CA ALA A 473 39.63 -68.48 32.41
C ALA A 473 39.73 -67.29 33.38
N ASP A 474 40.54 -67.42 34.44
CA ASP A 474 40.77 -66.34 35.42
C ASP A 474 41.37 -65.08 34.77
N LEU A 475 42.34 -65.24 33.87
CA LEU A 475 42.91 -64.13 33.10
C LEU A 475 41.86 -63.48 32.16
N ALA A 476 41.00 -64.27 31.53
CA ALA A 476 39.93 -63.77 30.68
C ALA A 476 38.85 -63.01 31.48
N PHE A 477 38.48 -63.48 32.68
CA PHE A 477 37.58 -62.76 33.58
C PHE A 477 38.20 -61.47 34.10
N LEU A 478 39.48 -61.47 34.49
CA LEU A 478 40.20 -60.26 34.90
C LEU A 478 40.27 -59.23 33.76
N PHE A 479 40.63 -59.66 32.55
CA PHE A 479 40.66 -58.78 31.38
C PHE A 479 39.26 -58.24 31.04
N SER A 480 38.23 -59.07 31.13
CA SER A 480 36.83 -58.66 30.96
C SER A 480 36.43 -57.57 31.96
N ALA A 481 36.74 -57.74 33.25
CA ALA A 481 36.44 -56.75 34.28
C ALA A 481 37.14 -55.41 34.04
N VAL A 482 38.42 -55.44 33.63
CA VAL A 482 39.19 -54.22 33.32
C VAL A 482 38.64 -53.52 32.07
N MET A 483 38.36 -54.25 31.00
CA MET A 483 37.77 -53.69 29.78
C MET A 483 36.35 -53.17 30.00
N GLY A 484 35.54 -53.84 30.83
CA GLY A 484 34.20 -53.40 31.20
C GLY A 484 34.22 -52.10 32.01
N GLY A 485 35.11 -52.00 33.01
CA GLY A 485 35.33 -50.77 33.75
C GLY A 485 35.81 -49.61 32.86
N LEU A 486 36.69 -49.90 31.89
CA LEU A 486 37.17 -48.91 30.92
C LEU A 486 36.08 -48.48 29.93
N SER A 487 35.19 -49.38 29.53
CA SER A 487 34.02 -49.08 28.69
C SER A 487 33.06 -48.12 29.41
N ILE A 488 32.68 -48.45 30.66
CA ILE A 488 31.85 -47.58 31.50
C ILE A 488 32.52 -46.20 31.66
N TYR A 489 33.83 -46.17 31.91
CA TYR A 489 34.60 -44.92 32.00
C TYR A 489 34.51 -44.08 30.72
N TYR A 490 34.65 -44.66 29.52
CA TYR A 490 34.52 -43.93 28.26
C TYR A 490 33.09 -43.47 27.93
N PHE A 491 32.06 -44.13 28.45
CA PHE A 491 30.67 -43.67 28.32
C PHE A 491 30.31 -42.56 29.32
N VAL A 492 30.81 -42.63 30.56
CA VAL A 492 30.48 -41.66 31.62
C VAL A 492 31.35 -40.41 31.56
N ARG A 493 32.64 -40.53 31.17
CA ARG A 493 33.54 -39.38 31.12
C ARG A 493 33.17 -38.47 29.95
N ASP A 494 32.90 -37.21 30.25
CA ASP A 494 32.87 -36.12 29.28
C ASP A 494 33.94 -35.09 29.66
N PRO A 495 35.04 -34.95 28.88
CA PRO A 495 36.08 -33.98 29.14
C PRO A 495 35.88 -32.64 28.41
N LEU A 496 34.81 -32.48 27.63
CA LEU A 496 34.57 -31.30 26.79
C LEU A 496 33.60 -30.33 27.48
N PRO A 497 33.81 -29.00 27.37
CA PRO A 497 32.83 -28.04 27.86
C PRO A 497 31.50 -28.20 27.12
N ASP A 498 30.41 -27.86 27.79
CA ASP A 498 29.07 -27.88 27.20
C ASP A 498 28.87 -26.72 26.22
N SER A 499 27.86 -26.83 25.37
CA SER A 499 27.48 -25.77 24.44
C SER A 499 26.97 -24.54 25.19
N GLU A 500 27.48 -23.37 24.80
CA GLU A 500 27.19 -22.10 25.46
C GLU A 500 26.24 -21.28 24.59
N GLY A 501 25.35 -20.50 25.20
CA GLY A 501 24.48 -19.57 24.50
C GLY A 501 24.23 -18.31 25.31
N VAL A 502 23.88 -17.24 24.61
CA VAL A 502 23.47 -15.97 25.23
C VAL A 502 22.17 -15.51 24.58
N VAL A 503 21.12 -15.43 25.39
CA VAL A 503 19.88 -14.72 25.05
C VAL A 503 20.14 -13.23 25.23
N GLN A 504 20.13 -12.47 24.13
CA GLN A 504 20.34 -11.02 24.17
C GLN A 504 19.00 -10.31 24.48
N ASP A 505 18.69 -10.07 25.76
CA ASP A 505 17.47 -9.34 26.13
C ASP A 505 17.59 -7.87 25.67
N PRO A 506 16.62 -7.25 24.97
CA PRO A 506 16.75 -5.88 24.44
C PRO A 506 16.79 -4.74 25.49
N ARG A 507 17.19 -5.00 26.74
CA ARG A 507 17.03 -4.11 27.90
C ARG A 507 18.30 -3.41 28.38
N ASP A 508 19.46 -3.64 27.75
CA ASP A 508 20.76 -3.10 28.21
C ASP A 508 21.00 -1.60 27.94
N TRP A 509 19.95 -0.82 27.67
CA TRP A 509 20.01 0.64 27.70
C TRP A 509 18.80 1.21 28.42
N ALA A 510 19.04 1.76 29.61
CA ALA A 510 18.03 2.48 30.39
C ALA A 510 18.38 3.98 30.44
N PHE A 511 17.59 4.79 29.73
CA PHE A 511 17.61 6.25 29.84
C PHE A 511 16.59 6.68 30.90
N THR A 512 17.08 7.17 32.04
CA THR A 512 16.22 7.68 33.12
C THR A 512 16.41 9.19 33.24
N PRO A 513 15.51 10.02 32.65
CA PRO A 513 15.55 11.46 32.83
C PRO A 513 15.15 11.79 34.27
N THR A 514 15.92 12.66 34.91
CA THR A 514 15.64 13.16 36.26
C THR A 514 15.51 14.67 36.20
N VAL A 515 14.36 15.21 36.62
CA VAL A 515 14.13 16.65 36.72
C VAL A 515 14.03 17.02 38.18
N SER A 516 14.82 18.01 38.60
CA SER A 516 14.83 18.57 39.95
C SER A 516 14.66 20.09 39.89
N PRO A 517 14.27 20.75 41.00
CA PRO A 517 14.19 22.22 41.05
C PRO A 517 15.50 22.96 40.77
N VAL A 518 16.65 22.25 40.83
CA VAL A 518 17.99 22.81 40.62
C VAL A 518 18.55 22.47 39.22
N GLY A 519 17.82 21.68 38.43
CA GLY A 519 18.20 21.32 37.07
C GLY A 519 17.67 19.95 36.61
N ALA A 520 17.75 19.72 35.30
CA ALA A 520 17.47 18.44 34.68
C ALA A 520 18.78 17.70 34.33
N GLY A 521 18.76 16.38 34.43
CA GLY A 521 19.84 15.48 34.04
C GLY A 521 19.28 14.15 33.52
N ALA A 522 20.16 13.26 33.10
CA ALA A 522 19.78 11.91 32.71
C ALA A 522 20.80 10.90 33.23
N ASN A 523 20.31 9.83 33.85
CA ASN A 523 21.13 8.66 34.13
C ASN A 523 21.00 7.67 32.98
N PHE A 524 22.15 7.26 32.44
CA PHE A 524 22.25 6.26 31.39
C PHE A 524 22.93 5.03 32.00
N ARG A 525 22.25 3.88 32.02
CA ARG A 525 22.81 2.60 32.47
C ARG A 525 22.88 1.62 31.31
N TRP A 526 24.06 0.99 31.17
CA TRP A 526 24.28 -0.22 30.37
C TRP A 526 24.87 -1.31 31.26
N SER A 527 24.58 -2.56 30.92
CA SER A 527 25.26 -3.77 31.39
C SER A 527 25.77 -4.53 30.16
N PHE A 528 26.95 -5.13 30.28
CA PHE A 528 27.55 -6.04 29.29
C PHE A 528 27.78 -7.40 29.95
#